data_AF-A0A7C4ARF1-F1
#
_entry.id   AF-A0A7C4ARF1-F1
#
_cell.length_a   1.000
_cell.length_b   1.000
_cell.length_c   1.000
_cell.angle_alpha   90.00
_cell.angle_beta   90.00
_cell.angle_gamma   90.00
#
_symmetry.space_group_name_H-M   'P 1'
#
loop_
_entity.id
_entity.type
_entity.pdbx_description
1 polymer ?
#
loop_
_entity_poly.entity_id
_entity_poly.type
_entity_poly.pdbx_seq_one_letter_code
_entity_poly.pdbx_strand_id
1 'polypeptide(L)'
;MASETNNLRIVETPDTGALWFLALSHWRMFLVVAATLAVASLGGCTGRDSQPSLEARMAELTAEKQRLADELKNLQTENAKLKREVGVAKRELADLTAHTDKVRQINAALQQSTQALREAFEKLKTDHEKLLIENIQLRKELSERGQGMISAKAVGPRKEPPSATTNEGPPKGERPISPCEAINLLLQRSEAIARNYKGDEQRQRLRALRAQFEQLIKNAPADAADAVNAWLKDLSRLSSDPLDAATFPLLVRKNAVLKACIKSD
;
A
#
# COMPACT_ATOMS: atom_id res chain seq x y z
N MET A 1 -62.61 -26.91 -76.17
CA MET A 1 -61.86 -28.05 -76.73
C MET A 1 -61.94 -29.15 -75.67
N ALA A 2 -63.00 -29.95 -75.61
CA ALA A 2 -63.54 -30.91 -76.58
C ALA A 2 -62.69 -32.19 -76.67
N SER A 3 -63.41 -33.31 -76.76
CA SER A 3 -62.98 -34.73 -76.88
C SER A 3 -62.62 -35.45 -75.58
N GLU A 4 -63.09 -36.67 -75.33
CA GLU A 4 -64.08 -37.51 -76.00
C GLU A 4 -64.30 -38.69 -75.05
N THR A 5 -65.56 -39.01 -74.80
CA THR A 5 -65.99 -40.23 -74.14
C THR A 5 -65.66 -41.44 -75.01
N ASN A 6 -65.17 -42.53 -74.42
CA ASN A 6 -65.38 -43.85 -75.00
C ASN A 6 -65.75 -44.87 -73.93
N ASN A 7 -67.01 -45.30 -74.03
CA ASN A 7 -67.63 -46.39 -73.30
C ASN A 7 -67.10 -47.73 -73.82
N LEU A 8 -66.57 -48.59 -72.93
CA LEU A 8 -66.50 -50.02 -73.17
C LEU A 8 -67.31 -50.76 -72.10
N ARG A 9 -68.36 -51.43 -72.55
CA ARG A 9 -69.15 -52.39 -71.77
C ARG A 9 -68.26 -53.56 -71.34
N ILE A 10 -68.20 -53.79 -70.05
CA ILE A 10 -67.65 -55.00 -69.44
C ILE A 10 -68.74 -56.07 -69.45
N VAL A 11 -68.42 -57.22 -70.06
CA VAL A 11 -69.21 -58.45 -69.95
C VAL A 11 -68.68 -59.20 -68.73
N GLU A 12 -69.55 -59.38 -67.72
CA GLU A 12 -69.28 -60.18 -66.54
C GLU A 12 -69.13 -61.66 -66.90
N THR A 13 -68.05 -62.29 -66.41
CA THR A 13 -67.94 -63.75 -66.29
C THR A 13 -67.83 -64.11 -64.80
N PRO A 14 -68.55 -65.16 -64.33
CA PRO A 14 -68.65 -65.45 -62.92
C PRO A 14 -67.40 -66.13 -62.33
N ASP A 15 -67.16 -65.76 -61.08
CA ASP A 15 -66.16 -66.20 -60.12
C ASP A 15 -65.88 -67.70 -60.11
N THR A 16 -64.61 -68.04 -60.32
CA THR A 16 -64.01 -69.33 -59.89
C THR A 16 -62.71 -69.13 -59.09
N GLY A 17 -62.33 -67.89 -58.76
CA GLY A 17 -61.09 -67.56 -58.05
C GLY A 17 -61.16 -67.73 -56.52
N ALA A 18 -62.35 -67.67 -55.91
CA ALA A 18 -62.50 -67.51 -54.46
C ALA A 18 -62.03 -68.71 -53.61
N LEU A 19 -61.96 -69.92 -54.17
CA LEU A 19 -61.58 -71.12 -53.40
C LEU A 19 -60.07 -71.36 -53.34
N TRP A 20 -59.28 -70.81 -54.27
CA TRP A 20 -57.81 -70.89 -54.21
C TRP A 20 -57.21 -69.87 -53.23
N PHE A 21 -57.86 -68.73 -53.00
CA PHE A 21 -57.36 -67.71 -52.07
C PHE A 21 -57.43 -68.14 -50.60
N LEU A 22 -58.41 -68.96 -50.21
CA LEU A 22 -58.53 -69.43 -48.82
C LEU A 22 -57.48 -70.48 -48.45
N ALA A 23 -57.10 -71.36 -49.38
CA ALA A 23 -56.04 -72.35 -49.17
C ALA A 23 -54.64 -71.70 -49.17
N LEU A 24 -54.41 -70.70 -50.04
CA LEU A 24 -53.15 -69.95 -50.06
C LEU A 24 -53.00 -69.03 -48.84
N SER A 25 -54.09 -68.49 -48.29
CA SER A 25 -54.03 -67.60 -47.11
C SER A 25 -53.66 -68.35 -45.84
N HIS A 26 -54.17 -69.57 -45.65
CA HIS A 26 -53.84 -70.39 -44.47
C HIS A 26 -52.38 -70.88 -44.52
N TRP A 27 -51.88 -71.26 -45.69
CA TRP A 27 -50.47 -71.64 -45.86
C TRP A 27 -49.51 -70.45 -45.67
N ARG A 28 -49.89 -69.26 -46.16
CA ARG A 28 -49.13 -68.03 -45.92
C ARG A 28 -49.16 -67.59 -44.46
N MET A 29 -50.30 -67.71 -43.78
CA MET A 29 -50.39 -67.44 -42.34
C MET A 29 -49.53 -68.43 -41.54
N PHE A 30 -49.53 -69.72 -41.89
CA PHE A 30 -48.65 -70.70 -41.25
C PHE A 30 -47.17 -70.42 -41.51
N LEU A 31 -46.77 -70.03 -42.72
CA LEU A 31 -45.39 -69.63 -43.02
C LEU A 31 -44.99 -68.34 -42.30
N VAL A 32 -45.88 -67.36 -42.18
CA VAL A 32 -45.61 -66.13 -41.44
C VAL A 32 -45.50 -66.41 -39.94
N VAL A 33 -46.37 -67.25 -39.37
CA VAL A 33 -46.30 -67.65 -37.96
C VAL A 33 -45.06 -68.51 -37.70
N ALA A 34 -44.71 -69.44 -38.59
CA ALA A 34 -43.49 -70.25 -38.47
C ALA A 34 -42.23 -69.40 -38.64
N ALA A 35 -42.24 -68.42 -39.55
CA ALA A 35 -41.13 -67.48 -39.73
C ALA A 35 -41.00 -66.52 -38.55
N THR A 36 -42.10 -66.02 -37.97
CA THR A 36 -42.03 -65.18 -36.76
C THR A 36 -41.63 -65.98 -35.53
N LEU A 37 -42.06 -67.25 -35.40
CA LEU A 37 -41.59 -68.14 -34.32
C LEU A 37 -40.11 -68.52 -34.50
N ALA A 38 -39.66 -68.77 -35.74
CA ALA A 38 -38.26 -69.04 -36.04
C ALA A 38 -37.37 -67.81 -35.78
N VAL A 39 -37.80 -66.61 -36.18
CA VAL A 39 -37.11 -65.34 -35.87
C VAL A 39 -37.12 -65.05 -34.36
N ALA A 40 -38.20 -65.37 -33.64
CA ALA A 40 -38.24 -65.23 -32.19
C ALA A 40 -37.34 -66.25 -31.46
N SER A 41 -37.21 -67.47 -31.99
CA SER A 41 -36.35 -68.52 -31.43
C SER A 41 -34.86 -68.36 -31.77
N LEU A 42 -34.52 -67.76 -32.92
CA LEU A 42 -33.14 -67.48 -33.33
C LEU A 42 -32.66 -66.08 -32.91
N GLY A 43 -33.58 -65.16 -32.60
CA GLY A 43 -33.27 -63.84 -32.02
C GLY A 43 -33.05 -63.85 -30.50
N GLY A 44 -33.23 -65.00 -29.83
CA GLY A 44 -33.18 -65.13 -28.38
C GLY A 44 -31.79 -65.13 -27.73
N CYS A 45 -30.69 -65.04 -28.48
CA CYS A 45 -29.33 -65.23 -27.95
C CYS A 45 -28.26 -64.21 -28.39
N THR A 46 -28.59 -63.04 -28.96
CA THR A 46 -27.57 -62.00 -29.27
C THR A 46 -27.61 -60.77 -28.36
N GLY A 47 -28.56 -60.69 -27.41
CA GLY A 47 -28.70 -59.55 -26.49
C GLY A 47 -27.85 -59.60 -25.21
N ARG A 48 -27.10 -60.69 -24.98
CA ARG A 48 -26.39 -60.90 -23.69
C ARG A 48 -25.02 -60.20 -23.62
N ASP A 49 -24.37 -59.96 -24.75
CA ASP A 49 -23.07 -59.28 -24.81
C ASP A 49 -23.17 -57.74 -24.89
N SER A 50 -24.35 -57.21 -25.24
CA SER A 50 -24.59 -55.76 -25.29
C SER A 50 -24.83 -55.17 -23.89
N GLN A 51 -25.43 -55.93 -22.99
CA GLN A 51 -25.76 -55.51 -21.64
C GLN A 51 -24.54 -55.08 -20.79
N PRO A 52 -23.42 -55.83 -20.73
CA PRO A 52 -22.23 -55.38 -20.00
C PRO A 52 -21.62 -54.09 -20.58
N SER A 53 -21.75 -53.86 -21.89
CA SER A 53 -21.25 -52.62 -22.54
C SER A 53 -22.10 -51.39 -22.18
N LEU A 54 -23.40 -51.57 -21.98
CA LEU A 54 -24.33 -50.52 -21.54
C LEU A 54 -24.10 -50.16 -20.07
N GLU A 55 -23.91 -51.17 -19.21
CA GLU A 55 -23.58 -50.97 -17.79
C GLU A 55 -22.25 -50.23 -17.63
N ALA A 56 -21.22 -50.59 -18.42
CA ALA A 56 -19.93 -49.90 -18.43
C ALA A 56 -20.06 -48.41 -18.83
N ARG A 57 -20.83 -48.11 -19.89
CA ARG A 57 -21.08 -46.73 -20.32
C ARG A 57 -21.89 -45.93 -19.31
N MET A 58 -22.86 -46.55 -18.64
CA MET A 58 -23.62 -45.90 -17.58
C MET A 58 -22.72 -45.58 -16.39
N ALA A 59 -21.84 -46.52 -15.99
CA ALA A 59 -20.85 -46.28 -14.96
C ALA A 59 -19.89 -45.12 -15.33
N GLU A 60 -19.37 -45.11 -16.56
CA GLU A 60 -18.51 -44.04 -17.08
C GLU A 60 -19.21 -42.67 -17.06
N LEU A 61 -20.44 -42.58 -17.61
CA LEU A 61 -21.22 -41.35 -17.61
C LEU A 61 -21.57 -40.87 -16.20
N THR A 62 -21.84 -41.79 -15.25
CA THR A 62 -22.07 -41.40 -13.85
C THR A 62 -20.80 -40.87 -13.19
N ALA A 63 -19.64 -41.46 -13.48
CA ALA A 63 -18.36 -40.99 -12.99
C ALA A 63 -18.00 -39.61 -13.59
N GLU A 64 -18.22 -39.42 -14.88
CA GLU A 64 -18.00 -38.14 -15.55
C GLU A 64 -18.95 -37.05 -15.03
N LYS A 65 -20.24 -37.37 -14.85
CA LYS A 65 -21.20 -36.45 -14.24
C LYS A 65 -20.78 -36.05 -12.83
N GLN A 66 -20.32 -37.00 -12.01
CA GLN A 66 -19.85 -36.71 -10.67
C GLN A 66 -18.61 -35.80 -10.69
N ARG A 67 -17.65 -36.10 -11.56
CA ARG A 67 -16.45 -35.28 -11.75
C ARG A 67 -16.80 -33.85 -12.18
N LEU A 68 -17.68 -33.68 -13.16
CA LEU A 68 -18.13 -32.36 -13.63
C LEU A 68 -18.89 -31.59 -12.53
N ALA A 69 -19.68 -32.29 -11.71
CA ALA A 69 -20.35 -31.67 -10.57
C ALA A 69 -19.34 -31.15 -9.52
N ASP A 70 -18.29 -31.93 -9.24
CA ASP A 70 -17.23 -31.53 -8.31
C ASP A 70 -16.39 -30.35 -8.88
N GLU A 71 -16.04 -30.39 -10.17
CA GLU A 71 -15.37 -29.28 -10.86
C GLU A 71 -16.22 -28.00 -10.83
N LEU A 72 -17.53 -28.10 -11.09
CA LEU A 72 -18.45 -26.97 -11.03
C LEU A 72 -18.54 -26.37 -9.62
N LYS A 73 -18.60 -27.21 -8.59
CA LYS A 73 -18.59 -26.77 -7.18
C LYS A 73 -17.29 -26.05 -6.81
N ASN A 74 -16.15 -26.56 -7.29
CA ASN A 74 -14.85 -25.93 -7.09
C ASN A 74 -14.79 -24.56 -7.78
N LEU A 75 -15.23 -24.47 -9.04
CA LEU A 75 -15.29 -23.21 -9.78
C LEU A 75 -16.22 -22.19 -9.13
N GLN A 76 -17.37 -22.61 -8.59
CA GLN A 76 -18.26 -21.73 -7.83
C GLN A 76 -17.60 -21.20 -6.55
N THR A 77 -16.83 -22.04 -5.86
CA THR A 77 -16.10 -21.66 -4.64
C THR A 77 -15.00 -20.65 -4.96
N GLU A 78 -14.20 -20.89 -6.00
CA GLU A 78 -13.18 -19.96 -6.47
C GLU A 78 -13.79 -18.64 -6.97
N ASN A 79 -14.91 -18.69 -7.70
CA ASN A 79 -15.60 -17.47 -8.15
C ASN A 79 -16.08 -16.62 -6.96
N ALA A 80 -16.61 -17.26 -5.92
CA ALA A 80 -17.02 -16.56 -4.70
C ALA A 80 -15.83 -15.95 -3.96
N LYS A 81 -14.69 -16.65 -3.90
CA LYS A 81 -13.45 -16.16 -3.32
C LYS A 81 -12.92 -14.94 -4.09
N LEU A 82 -12.79 -15.03 -5.41
CA LEU A 82 -12.33 -13.93 -6.27
C LEU A 82 -13.24 -12.70 -6.16
N LYS A 83 -14.56 -12.89 -6.06
CA LYS A 83 -15.50 -11.77 -5.82
C LYS A 83 -15.24 -11.05 -4.51
N ARG A 84 -14.91 -11.78 -3.43
CA ARG A 84 -14.54 -11.17 -2.14
C ARG A 84 -13.22 -10.42 -2.25
N GLU A 85 -12.21 -11.00 -2.88
CA GLU A 85 -10.91 -10.37 -3.08
C GLU A 85 -11.03 -9.08 -3.90
N VAL A 86 -11.80 -9.08 -4.99
CA VAL A 86 -12.14 -7.86 -5.75
C VAL A 86 -12.84 -6.82 -4.87
N GLY A 87 -13.74 -7.24 -3.99
CA GLY A 87 -14.42 -6.35 -3.05
C GLY A 87 -13.50 -5.76 -1.96
N VAL A 88 -12.47 -6.49 -1.53
CA VAL A 88 -11.43 -5.98 -0.63
C VAL A 88 -10.54 -4.98 -1.38
N ALA A 89 -10.01 -5.37 -2.54
CA ALA A 89 -9.14 -4.51 -3.35
C ALA A 89 -9.81 -3.17 -3.73
N LYS A 90 -11.11 -3.18 -4.04
CA LYS A 90 -11.86 -1.94 -4.31
C LYS A 90 -11.95 -1.01 -3.09
N ARG A 91 -12.10 -1.56 -1.89
CA ARG A 91 -12.14 -0.77 -0.65
C ARG A 91 -10.76 -0.18 -0.34
N GLU A 92 -9.72 -0.99 -0.45
CA GLU A 92 -8.33 -0.51 -0.27
C GLU A 92 -7.97 0.58 -1.28
N LEU A 93 -8.38 0.44 -2.54
CA LEU A 93 -8.18 1.48 -3.56
C LEU A 93 -8.88 2.79 -3.19
N ALA A 94 -10.12 2.73 -2.68
CA ALA A 94 -10.86 3.90 -2.25
C ALA A 94 -10.18 4.58 -1.05
N ASP A 95 -9.72 3.80 -0.06
CA ASP A 95 -9.02 4.30 1.12
C ASP A 95 -7.68 4.95 0.75
N LEU A 96 -6.89 4.32 -0.13
CA LEU A 96 -5.64 4.89 -0.64
C LEU A 96 -5.86 6.18 -1.42
N THR A 97 -6.93 6.26 -2.20
CA THR A 97 -7.30 7.47 -2.94
C THR A 97 -7.63 8.60 -1.98
N ALA A 98 -8.46 8.35 -0.97
CA ALA A 98 -8.81 9.32 0.05
C ALA A 98 -7.58 9.80 0.85
N HIS A 99 -6.66 8.88 1.17
CA HIS A 99 -5.42 9.23 1.84
C HIS A 99 -4.53 10.12 0.97
N THR A 100 -4.41 9.79 -0.32
CA THR A 100 -3.64 10.57 -1.29
C THR A 100 -4.18 12.00 -1.42
N ASP A 101 -5.50 12.16 -1.49
CA ASP A 101 -6.12 13.48 -1.57
C ASP A 101 -5.91 14.30 -0.30
N LYS A 102 -6.00 13.66 0.87
CA LYS A 102 -5.68 14.32 2.15
C LYS A 102 -4.23 14.79 2.22
N VAL A 103 -3.28 13.96 1.78
CA VAL A 103 -1.85 14.34 1.73
C VAL A 103 -1.64 15.50 0.75
N ARG A 104 -2.29 15.52 -0.41
CA ARG A 104 -2.23 16.64 -1.36
C ARG A 104 -2.74 17.94 -0.75
N GLN A 105 -3.87 17.90 -0.03
CA GLN A 105 -4.42 19.07 0.65
C GLN A 105 -3.47 19.61 1.72
N ILE A 106 -2.89 18.73 2.55
CA ILE A 106 -1.91 19.11 3.58
C ILE A 106 -0.67 19.74 2.93
N ASN A 107 -0.17 19.16 1.84
CA ASN A 107 1.00 19.70 1.14
C ASN A 107 0.72 21.10 0.57
N ALA A 108 -0.42 21.29 -0.09
CA ALA A 108 -0.83 22.61 -0.59
C ALA A 108 -0.92 23.65 0.54
N ALA A 109 -1.51 23.30 1.68
CA ALA A 109 -1.59 24.18 2.84
C ALA A 109 -0.20 24.51 3.42
N LEU A 110 0.70 23.53 3.50
CA LEU A 110 2.09 23.74 3.95
C LEU A 110 2.86 24.66 2.99
N GLN A 111 2.68 24.49 1.68
CA GLN A 111 3.30 25.36 0.68
C GLN A 111 2.83 26.81 0.82
N GLN A 112 1.51 27.03 1.00
CA GLN A 112 0.96 28.36 1.25
C GLN A 112 1.51 28.96 2.55
N SER A 113 1.53 28.20 3.64
CA SER A 113 2.10 28.66 4.92
C SER A 113 3.59 29.00 4.80
N THR A 114 4.35 28.21 4.04
CA THR A 114 5.78 28.45 3.82
C THR A 114 6.01 29.73 3.02
N GLN A 115 5.18 29.97 2.00
CA GLN A 115 5.24 31.18 1.19
C GLN A 115 4.90 32.43 2.02
N ALA A 116 3.81 32.38 2.79
CA ALA A 116 3.41 33.47 3.67
C ALA A 116 4.50 33.80 4.72
N LEU A 117 5.15 32.77 5.28
CA LEU A 117 6.22 32.95 6.25
C LEU A 117 7.47 33.59 5.62
N ARG A 118 7.81 33.24 4.37
CA ARG A 118 8.90 33.89 3.62
C ARG A 118 8.61 35.36 3.36
N GLU A 119 7.38 35.69 2.95
CA GLU A 119 6.97 37.07 2.71
C GLU A 119 7.01 37.91 3.99
N ALA A 120 6.52 37.35 5.11
CA ALA A 120 6.62 38.00 6.41
C ALA A 120 8.08 38.21 6.85
N PHE A 121 8.96 37.24 6.59
CA PHE A 121 10.38 37.34 6.90
C PHE A 121 11.09 38.45 6.11
N GLU A 122 10.86 38.54 4.79
CA GLU A 122 11.44 39.60 3.95
C GLU A 122 10.93 40.99 4.35
N LYS A 123 9.65 41.10 4.73
CA LYS A 123 9.10 42.34 5.27
C LYS A 123 9.80 42.73 6.58
N LEU A 124 9.93 41.80 7.52
CA LEU A 124 10.59 42.06 8.80
C LEU A 124 12.06 42.46 8.62
N LYS A 125 12.76 41.83 7.67
CA LYS A 125 14.13 42.19 7.30
C LYS A 125 14.22 43.62 6.79
N THR A 126 13.31 44.01 5.89
CA THR A 126 13.23 45.38 5.36
C THR A 126 12.95 46.40 6.46
N ASP A 127 11.99 46.11 7.34
CA ASP A 127 11.66 46.97 8.49
C ASP A 127 12.86 47.10 9.45
N HIS A 128 13.61 46.01 9.66
CA HIS A 128 14.82 46.02 10.48
C HIS A 128 15.92 46.91 9.89
N GLU A 129 16.18 46.79 8.58
CA GLU A 129 17.15 47.64 7.87
C GLU A 129 16.77 49.12 7.95
N LYS A 130 15.48 49.44 7.78
CA LYS A 130 14.97 50.81 7.92
C LYS A 130 15.20 51.37 9.33
N LEU A 131 14.87 50.59 10.37
CA LEU A 131 15.08 51.00 11.76
C LEU A 131 16.56 51.19 12.09
N LEU A 132 17.47 50.38 11.52
CA LEU A 132 18.91 50.58 11.66
C LEU A 132 19.36 51.92 11.07
N ILE A 133 18.88 52.27 9.88
CA ILE A 133 19.19 53.56 9.24
C ILE A 133 18.66 54.72 10.10
N GLU A 134 17.40 54.65 10.56
CA GLU A 134 16.82 55.66 11.45
C GLU A 134 17.60 55.79 12.76
N ASN A 135 18.03 54.68 13.36
CA ASN A 135 18.83 54.71 14.59
C ASN A 135 20.18 55.39 14.38
N ILE A 136 20.86 55.10 13.25
CA ILE A 136 22.12 55.76 12.88
C ILE A 136 21.91 57.26 12.71
N GLN A 137 20.83 57.66 12.02
CA GLN A 137 20.51 59.07 11.81
C GLN A 137 20.20 59.80 13.12
N LEU A 138 19.37 59.23 13.99
CA LEU A 138 19.05 59.80 15.30
C LEU A 138 20.28 59.92 16.20
N ARG A 139 21.19 58.94 16.17
CA ARG A 139 22.48 59.02 16.89
C ARG A 139 23.34 60.17 16.37
N LYS A 140 23.36 60.39 15.05
CA LYS A 140 24.06 61.53 14.43
C LYS A 140 23.46 62.86 14.90
N GLU A 141 22.13 63.02 14.81
CA GLU A 141 21.43 64.23 15.26
C GLU A 141 21.64 64.51 16.76
N LEU A 142 21.62 63.47 17.61
CA LEU A 142 21.94 63.58 19.03
C LEU A 142 23.39 64.03 19.27
N SER A 143 24.35 63.54 18.48
CA SER A 143 25.75 63.94 18.59
C SER A 143 25.96 65.41 18.19
N GLU A 144 25.28 65.88 17.14
CA GLU A 144 25.34 67.27 16.67
C GLU A 144 24.69 68.22 17.70
N ARG A 145 23.52 67.87 18.25
CA ARG A 145 22.89 68.65 19.32
C ARG A 145 23.70 68.63 20.62
N GLY A 146 24.27 67.48 20.97
CA GLY A 146 25.16 67.32 22.11
C GLY A 146 26.42 68.19 21.98
N GLN A 147 27.03 68.26 20.80
CA GLN A 147 28.14 69.16 20.52
C GLN A 147 27.73 70.64 20.59
N GLY A 148 26.50 70.98 20.20
CA GLY A 148 25.92 72.31 20.41
C GLY A 148 25.81 72.70 21.89
N MET A 149 25.59 71.74 22.79
CA MET A 149 25.58 71.97 24.26
C MET A 149 26.98 71.91 24.90
N ILE A 150 27.95 71.22 24.28
CA ILE A 150 29.31 70.99 24.82
C ILE A 150 30.35 72.00 24.28
N SER A 151 29.95 72.97 23.44
CA SER A 151 30.74 74.20 23.22
C SER A 151 30.84 75.08 24.50
N ALA A 152 30.26 74.63 25.62
CA ALA A 152 30.76 74.90 26.96
C ALA A 152 31.29 73.60 27.58
N LYS A 153 32.63 73.49 27.64
CA LYS A 153 33.43 72.55 28.45
C LYS A 153 33.83 71.22 27.77
N ALA A 154 34.98 71.30 27.11
CA ALA A 154 35.79 70.17 26.66
C ALA A 154 36.18 69.22 27.81
N VAL A 155 35.97 67.92 27.61
CA VAL A 155 36.60 66.84 28.39
C VAL A 155 37.12 65.79 27.40
N GLY A 156 38.37 65.39 27.62
CA GLY A 156 39.26 64.73 26.66
C GLY A 156 39.03 63.24 26.34
N PRO A 157 39.99 62.61 25.63
CA PRO A 157 39.79 61.39 24.87
C PRO A 157 39.80 60.13 25.74
N ARG A 158 38.77 59.30 25.58
CA ARG A 158 38.67 57.98 26.22
C ARG A 158 39.26 56.91 25.28
N LYS A 159 40.30 56.22 25.77
CA LYS A 159 40.92 55.06 25.11
C LYS A 159 39.95 53.87 25.01
N GLU A 160 39.85 53.29 23.82
CA GLU A 160 39.31 51.95 23.56
C GLU A 160 40.28 50.86 24.06
N PRO A 161 39.77 49.73 24.60
CA PRO A 161 40.50 48.48 24.63
C PRO A 161 40.15 47.59 23.42
N PRO A 162 41.10 46.75 22.97
CA PRO A 162 41.02 46.01 21.70
C PRO A 162 40.13 44.77 21.76
N SER A 163 39.56 44.45 20.59
CA SER A 163 38.86 43.22 20.23
C SER A 163 39.57 41.96 20.72
N ALA A 164 38.84 41.13 21.46
CA ALA A 164 39.22 39.76 21.77
C ALA A 164 38.59 38.81 20.74
N THR A 165 39.46 38.11 20.01
CA THR A 165 39.17 36.99 19.12
C THR A 165 38.56 35.83 19.91
N THR A 166 37.31 35.48 19.62
CA THR A 166 36.62 34.34 20.24
C THR A 166 37.02 33.05 19.53
N ASN A 167 37.95 32.31 20.12
CA ASN A 167 38.01 30.86 19.93
C ASN A 167 36.88 30.24 20.78
N GLU A 168 35.97 29.50 20.14
CA GLU A 168 34.92 28.73 20.81
C GLU A 168 35.52 27.57 21.62
N GLY A 169 35.98 27.89 22.83
CA GLY A 169 36.03 26.94 23.94
C GLY A 169 34.68 26.96 24.68
N PRO A 170 34.28 25.85 25.32
CA PRO A 170 32.97 25.74 25.96
C PRO A 170 32.84 26.84 27.04
N PRO A 171 31.70 27.56 27.12
CA PRO A 171 31.57 28.73 27.97
C PRO A 171 31.65 28.32 29.45
N LYS A 172 32.76 28.69 30.10
CA LYS A 172 32.89 28.63 31.56
C LYS A 172 31.97 29.67 32.19
N GLY A 173 30.77 29.24 32.55
CA GLY A 173 29.73 30.05 33.18
C GLY A 173 28.32 29.50 33.02
N GLU A 174 28.15 28.37 32.32
CA GLU A 174 26.84 27.76 32.09
C GLU A 174 26.25 27.15 33.36
N ARG A 175 24.97 27.47 33.59
CA ARG A 175 24.12 26.80 34.58
C ARG A 175 24.25 25.29 34.44
N PRO A 176 24.15 24.52 35.55
CA PRO A 176 24.15 23.06 35.45
C PRO A 176 23.03 22.63 34.50
N ILE A 177 23.42 22.12 33.33
CA ILE A 177 22.50 21.66 32.28
C ILE A 177 21.67 20.51 32.87
N SER A 178 20.35 20.56 32.73
CA SER A 178 19.51 19.48 33.24
C SER A 178 19.78 18.17 32.47
N PRO A 179 19.61 16.98 33.10
CA PRO A 179 19.82 15.71 32.40
C PRO A 179 19.02 15.58 31.10
N CYS A 180 17.79 16.10 31.08
CA CYS A 180 16.92 16.11 29.91
C CYS A 180 17.40 17.07 28.81
N GLU A 181 17.91 18.25 29.18
CA GLU A 181 18.49 19.22 28.24
C GLU A 181 19.77 18.67 27.60
N ALA A 182 20.62 17.99 28.38
CA ALA A 182 21.78 17.28 27.87
C ALA A 182 21.40 16.17 26.88
N ILE A 183 20.34 15.41 27.16
CA ILE A 183 19.81 14.40 26.26
C ILE A 183 19.31 15.02 24.94
N ASN A 184 18.61 16.16 24.99
CA ASN A 184 18.17 16.85 23.78
C ASN A 184 19.35 17.35 22.94
N LEU A 185 20.39 17.87 23.58
CA LEU A 185 21.61 18.29 22.91
C LEU A 185 22.34 17.09 22.26
N LEU A 186 22.38 15.95 22.94
CA LEU A 186 22.90 14.69 22.39
C LEU A 186 22.13 14.25 21.15
N LEU A 187 20.79 14.28 21.19
CA LEU A 187 19.94 13.94 20.04
C LEU A 187 20.27 14.83 18.84
N GLN A 188 20.31 16.16 19.03
CA GLN A 188 20.62 17.11 17.97
C GLN A 188 22.01 16.90 17.37
N ARG A 189 23.04 16.73 18.21
CA ARG A 189 24.42 16.49 17.74
C ARG A 189 24.56 15.15 17.03
N SER A 190 23.89 14.11 17.52
CA SER A 190 23.91 12.79 16.87
C SER A 190 23.25 12.83 15.50
N GLU A 191 22.14 13.56 15.36
CA GLU A 191 21.44 13.77 14.09
C GLU A 191 22.33 14.53 13.09
N ALA A 192 23.04 15.57 13.53
CA ALA A 192 24.01 16.29 12.70
C ALA A 192 25.14 15.37 12.23
N ILE A 193 25.66 14.49 13.09
CA ILE A 193 26.67 13.50 12.70
C ILE A 193 26.13 12.55 11.64
N ALA A 194 24.89 12.05 11.80
CA ALA A 194 24.28 11.14 10.84
C ALA A 194 24.01 11.77 9.46
N ARG A 195 23.78 13.09 9.40
CA ARG A 195 23.60 13.82 8.14
C ARG A 195 24.91 14.08 7.41
N ASN A 196 26.00 14.34 8.16
CA ASN A 196 27.26 14.81 7.59
C ASN A 196 28.28 13.69 7.35
N TYR A 197 28.14 12.55 8.03
CA TYR A 197 29.11 11.45 7.97
C TYR A 197 28.41 10.13 7.67
N LYS A 198 29.13 9.18 7.06
CA LYS A 198 28.63 7.84 6.72
C LYS A 198 29.62 6.75 7.16
N GLY A 199 29.15 5.51 7.20
CA GLY A 199 29.97 4.33 7.46
C GLY A 199 30.73 4.38 8.80
N ASP A 200 32.01 4.01 8.77
CA ASP A 200 32.84 3.91 9.99
C ASP A 200 33.10 5.24 10.67
N GLU A 201 33.25 6.32 9.92
CA GLU A 201 33.49 7.65 10.49
C GLU A 201 32.27 8.11 11.32
N GLN A 202 31.06 7.90 10.80
CA GLN A 202 29.83 8.17 11.53
C GLN A 202 29.79 7.35 12.83
N ARG A 203 30.10 6.04 12.77
CA ARG A 203 30.13 5.16 13.94
C ARG A 203 31.15 5.59 14.98
N GLN A 204 32.32 6.07 14.56
CA GLN A 204 33.37 6.54 15.46
C GLN A 204 32.97 7.85 16.14
N ARG A 205 32.40 8.80 15.38
CA ARG A 205 31.91 10.08 15.91
C ARG A 205 30.73 9.91 16.87
N LEU A 206 29.78 9.01 16.55
CA LEU A 206 28.68 8.69 17.46
C LEU A 206 29.17 8.04 18.76
N ARG A 207 30.19 7.17 18.70
CA ARG A 207 30.82 6.59 19.90
C ARG A 207 31.52 7.66 20.75
N ALA A 208 32.26 8.57 20.12
CA ALA A 208 32.90 9.68 20.81
C ALA A 208 31.87 10.62 21.46
N LEU A 209 30.80 10.94 20.75
CA LEU A 209 29.70 11.76 21.27
C LEU A 209 29.01 11.07 22.46
N ARG A 210 28.73 9.77 22.37
CA ARG A 210 28.16 9.01 23.49
C ARG A 210 29.05 9.09 24.73
N ALA A 211 30.37 8.91 24.57
CA ALA A 211 31.30 8.98 25.69
C ALA A 211 31.29 10.36 26.39
N GLN A 212 31.10 11.46 25.64
CA GLN A 212 30.98 12.80 26.21
C GLN A 212 29.74 12.98 27.09
N PHE A 213 28.64 12.28 26.77
CA PHE A 213 27.36 12.41 27.46
C PHE A 213 27.09 11.26 28.46
N GLU A 214 28.00 10.29 28.60
CA GLU A 214 27.80 9.07 29.39
C GLU A 214 27.39 9.35 30.85
N GLN A 215 28.04 10.32 31.51
CA GLN A 215 27.70 10.70 32.88
C GLN A 215 26.32 11.36 32.99
N LEU A 216 25.91 12.12 31.97
CA LEU A 216 24.63 12.81 31.95
C LEU A 216 23.48 11.83 31.66
N ILE A 217 23.71 10.84 30.80
CA ILE A 217 22.76 9.75 30.54
C ILE A 217 22.52 8.92 31.80
N LYS A 218 23.57 8.64 32.60
CA LYS A 218 23.44 7.87 33.85
C LYS A 218 22.59 8.57 34.92
N ASN A 219 22.57 9.90 34.89
CA ASN A 219 21.79 10.71 35.84
C ASN A 219 20.38 11.03 35.33
N ALA A 220 20.01 10.58 34.12
CA ALA A 220 18.69 10.78 33.55
C ALA A 220 17.70 9.70 34.02
N PRO A 221 16.38 9.95 33.89
CA PRO A 221 15.37 8.92 34.13
C PRO A 221 15.64 7.66 33.29
N ALA A 222 15.41 6.48 33.87
CA ALA A 222 15.70 5.19 33.22
C ALA A 222 15.05 5.08 31.83
N ASP A 223 13.78 5.48 31.70
CA ASP A 223 13.05 5.48 30.43
C ASP A 223 13.72 6.36 29.36
N ALA A 224 14.28 7.52 29.77
CA ALA A 224 14.96 8.44 28.87
C ALA A 224 16.33 7.89 28.45
N ALA A 225 17.08 7.33 29.39
CA ALA A 225 18.36 6.68 29.12
C ALA A 225 18.20 5.50 28.15
N ASP A 226 17.20 4.65 28.35
CA ASP A 226 16.90 3.52 27.47
C ASP A 226 16.48 3.98 26.07
N ALA A 227 15.61 5.00 26.00
CA ALA A 227 15.18 5.56 24.72
C ALA A 227 16.35 6.17 23.93
N VAL A 228 17.27 6.86 24.61
CA VAL A 228 18.50 7.42 24.00
C VAL A 228 19.44 6.32 23.52
N ASN A 229 19.63 5.27 24.32
CA ASN A 229 20.45 4.13 23.93
C ASN A 229 19.90 3.43 22.70
N ALA A 230 18.57 3.25 22.64
CA ALA A 230 17.89 2.70 21.47
C ALA A 230 18.05 3.62 20.25
N TRP A 231 17.87 4.94 20.41
CA TRP A 231 18.10 5.92 19.36
C TRP A 231 19.52 5.83 18.79
N LEU A 232 20.55 5.87 19.62
CA LEU A 232 21.95 5.81 19.16
C LEU A 232 22.27 4.50 18.45
N LYS A 233 21.69 3.39 18.92
CA LYS A 233 21.83 2.08 18.27
C LYS A 233 21.20 2.07 16.88
N ASP A 234 19.96 2.55 16.74
CA ASP A 234 19.26 2.61 15.46
C ASP A 234 19.94 3.61 14.49
N LEU A 235 20.42 4.74 15.01
CA LEU A 235 21.17 5.74 14.27
C LEU A 235 22.50 5.19 13.71
N SER A 236 23.18 4.31 14.46
CA SER A 236 24.41 3.66 14.01
C SER A 236 24.19 2.61 12.90
N ARG A 237 22.96 2.11 12.75
CA ARG A 237 22.58 1.13 11.71
C ARG A 237 22.22 1.79 10.39
N LEU A 238 21.70 3.01 10.43
CA LEU A 238 21.37 3.83 9.26
C LEU A 238 22.55 4.12 8.33
N SER A 239 23.79 3.94 8.79
CA SER A 239 24.97 4.07 7.92
C SER A 239 25.00 3.03 6.79
N SER A 240 24.22 1.96 6.90
CA SER A 240 24.31 0.77 6.04
C SER A 240 23.12 0.58 5.10
N ASP A 241 21.98 1.20 5.37
CA ASP A 241 20.75 1.05 4.58
C ASP A 241 20.24 2.40 4.04
N PRO A 242 19.58 2.43 2.87
CA PRO A 242 18.99 3.64 2.33
C PRO A 242 17.98 4.25 3.32
N LEU A 243 18.05 5.58 3.48
CA LEU A 243 17.36 6.37 4.51
C LEU A 243 15.85 6.08 4.65
N ASP A 244 15.20 5.59 3.61
CA ASP A 244 13.74 5.49 3.55
C ASP A 244 13.16 4.46 4.53
N ALA A 245 13.86 3.37 4.82
CA ALA A 245 13.34 2.32 5.72
C ALA A 245 13.48 2.67 7.22
N ALA A 246 14.49 3.48 7.58
CA ALA A 246 14.86 3.70 8.98
C ALA A 246 14.57 5.13 9.48
N THR A 247 14.06 6.04 8.63
CA THR A 247 13.62 7.38 9.04
C THR A 247 12.42 7.34 10.01
N PHE A 248 11.42 6.48 9.75
CA PHE A 248 10.24 6.39 10.62
C PHE A 248 10.56 5.82 12.02
N PRO A 249 11.31 4.70 12.15
CA PRO A 249 11.76 4.21 13.46
C PRO A 249 12.53 5.27 14.27
N LEU A 250 13.41 6.05 13.63
CA LEU A 250 14.11 7.14 14.32
C LEU A 250 13.14 8.17 14.89
N LEU A 251 12.19 8.67 14.09
CA LEU A 251 11.21 9.65 14.55
C LEU A 251 10.42 9.14 15.77
N VAL A 252 10.02 7.87 15.75
CA VAL A 252 9.35 7.22 16.90
C VAL A 252 10.25 7.22 18.13
N ARG A 253 11.54 6.87 17.99
CA ARG A 253 12.52 6.87 19.08
C ARG A 253 12.77 8.27 19.63
N LYS A 254 12.93 9.28 18.78
CA LYS A 254 13.10 10.68 19.19
C LYS A 254 11.91 11.16 20.03
N ASN A 255 10.69 10.85 19.58
CA ASN A 255 9.48 11.18 20.32
C ASN A 255 9.40 10.44 21.66
N ALA A 256 9.87 9.19 21.73
CA ALA A 256 9.93 8.44 22.99
C ALA A 256 10.89 9.10 23.99
N VAL A 257 12.07 9.55 23.54
CA VAL A 257 13.02 10.28 24.38
C VAL A 257 12.40 11.58 24.91
N LEU A 258 11.81 12.39 24.03
CA LEU A 258 11.18 13.65 24.43
C LEU A 258 10.03 13.43 25.43
N LYS A 259 9.21 12.40 25.21
CA LYS A 259 8.12 12.05 26.12
C LYS A 259 8.61 11.57 27.48
N ALA A 260 9.72 10.83 27.52
CA ALA A 260 10.33 10.40 28.77
C ALA A 260 10.85 11.60 29.57
N CYS A 261 11.52 12.55 28.90
CA CYS A 261 12.02 13.77 29.53
C CYS A 261 10.89 14.68 30.08
N ILE A 262 9.76 14.80 29.36
CA ILE A 262 8.62 15.62 29.83
C ILE A 262 7.92 15.03 31.06
N LYS A 263 7.93 13.70 31.21
CA LYS A 263 7.28 13.03 32.35
C LYS A 263 8.07 13.13 33.65
N SER A 264 9.37 13.43 33.55
CA SER A 264 10.30 13.45 34.68
C SER A 264 10.55 14.84 35.26
N ASP A 265 10.15 15.88 34.55
CA ASP A 265 10.13 17.27 35.04
C ASP A 265 8.82 17.54 35.82
#